data_AF-A0A6P0XQD2-F1
#
_entry.id   AF-A0A6P0XQD2-F1
#
_cell.length_a   1.000
_cell.length_b   1.000
_cell.length_c   1.000
_cell.angle_alpha   90.00
_cell.angle_beta   90.00
_cell.angle_gamma   90.00
#
_symmetry.space_group_name_H-M   'P 1'
#
loop_
_entity.id
_entity.type
_entity.pdbx_description
1 polymer ?
#
loop_
_entity_poly.entity_id
_entity_poly.type
_entity_poly.pdbx_seq_one_letter_code
_entity_poly.pdbx_strand_id
1 'polypeptide(L)'
;KGTKNWNSVGDHAPAYLINLWLATEKPEYADMLEYTFDTIEKRFPDYENCPFVNEKFFEDWSPDQTWGWQQNRAVVGHNMKIAWNLMRMNSLKAKDSYVDLAKKIADIMPAVGSDQQRGGWYDVVERALGEDEKIHRFVWHDRKAWWQQEQSILAYYILAGVLGEPEYHRLAREAAAFYNAWFLDTEDGGVYFNVLANGIPFLASGNERGKGSHSMSGYHSTELCFLAAVYTNLLVNKQPMDFYFKPIPGGFPDNILRVSPDILPPGSIKIGSVEIDGNPYSDFDAEKLSVKLPDTKERVKVKVNIVPT
;
A
#
# COMPACT_ATOMS: atom_id res chain seq x y z
N LYS A 1 -20.79 10.44 22.20
CA LYS A 1 -19.87 11.22 21.35
C LYS A 1 -19.81 10.53 19.99
N GLY A 2 -19.78 11.26 18.87
CA GLY A 2 -19.46 10.64 17.57
C GLY A 2 -18.06 10.02 17.61
N THR A 3 -17.85 8.93 16.86
CA THR A 3 -16.57 8.22 16.79
C THR A 3 -16.12 8.08 15.34
N LYS A 4 -14.81 8.04 15.14
CA LYS A 4 -14.15 7.80 13.86
C LYS A 4 -12.91 6.92 14.06
N ASN A 5 -12.48 6.26 13.01
CA ASN A 5 -11.34 5.34 13.04
C ASN A 5 -10.49 5.46 11.77
N TRP A 6 -9.30 4.86 11.77
CA TRP A 6 -8.44 4.71 10.59
C TRP A 6 -9.26 4.33 9.35
N ASN A 7 -10.11 3.30 9.47
CA ASN A 7 -10.85 2.77 8.33
C ASN A 7 -11.81 3.81 7.68
N SER A 8 -12.38 4.70 8.50
CA SER A 8 -13.30 5.75 8.06
C SER A 8 -12.62 7.04 7.59
N VAL A 9 -11.33 7.21 7.90
CA VAL A 9 -10.57 8.44 7.62
C VAL A 9 -9.54 8.24 6.52
N GLY A 10 -8.87 7.08 6.48
CA GLY A 10 -7.75 6.84 5.58
C GLY A 10 -7.96 5.73 4.58
N ASP A 11 -8.68 4.66 4.92
CA ASP A 11 -8.73 3.45 4.08
C ASP A 11 -9.37 3.65 2.72
N HIS A 12 -10.30 4.60 2.59
CA HIS A 12 -10.91 4.93 1.31
C HIS A 12 -9.91 5.48 0.29
N ALA A 13 -8.77 6.04 0.73
CA ALA A 13 -7.72 6.52 -0.15
C ALA A 13 -7.14 5.37 -1.00
N PRO A 14 -6.49 4.34 -0.41
CA PRO A 14 -6.03 3.17 -1.15
C PRO A 14 -7.17 2.31 -1.70
N ALA A 15 -8.30 2.18 -0.98
CA ALA A 15 -9.35 1.24 -1.39
C ALA A 15 -10.03 1.63 -2.72
N TYR A 16 -10.20 2.92 -3.00
CA TYR A 16 -10.78 3.33 -4.29
C TYR A 16 -10.41 4.72 -4.80
N LEU A 17 -10.11 5.72 -3.95
CA LEU A 17 -9.89 7.09 -4.45
C LEU A 17 -8.66 7.20 -5.34
N ILE A 18 -7.58 6.50 -5.02
CA ILE A 18 -6.37 6.47 -5.87
C ILE A 18 -6.71 5.93 -7.26
N ASN A 19 -7.44 4.82 -7.33
CA ASN A 19 -7.88 4.23 -8.61
C ASN A 19 -8.83 5.16 -9.37
N LEU A 20 -9.71 5.85 -8.65
CA LEU A 20 -10.65 6.80 -9.23
C LEU A 20 -9.93 8.03 -9.81
N TRP A 21 -8.91 8.52 -9.12
CA TRP A 21 -8.03 9.56 -9.64
C TRP A 21 -7.22 9.05 -10.84
N LEU A 22 -6.55 7.88 -10.77
CA LEU A 22 -5.80 7.31 -11.89
C LEU A 22 -6.66 7.12 -13.14
N ALA A 23 -7.92 6.73 -12.97
CA ALA A 23 -8.84 6.51 -14.09
C ALA A 23 -9.37 7.80 -14.72
N THR A 24 -9.36 8.94 -14.00
CA THR A 24 -10.10 10.14 -14.42
C THR A 24 -9.32 11.45 -14.37
N GLU A 25 -8.26 11.52 -13.56
CA GLU A 25 -7.46 12.71 -13.20
C GLU A 25 -8.29 13.92 -12.75
N LYS A 26 -9.51 13.69 -12.30
CA LYS A 26 -10.40 14.76 -11.88
C LYS A 26 -9.88 15.43 -10.60
N PRO A 27 -9.79 16.79 -10.57
CA PRO A 27 -9.24 17.53 -9.44
C PRO A 27 -9.91 17.21 -8.09
N GLU A 28 -11.23 16.99 -8.08
CA GLU A 28 -11.97 16.73 -6.84
C GLU A 28 -11.48 15.47 -6.10
N TYR A 29 -10.96 14.47 -6.82
CA TYR A 29 -10.40 13.26 -6.20
C TYR A 29 -9.00 13.50 -5.67
N ALA A 30 -8.20 14.31 -6.36
CA ALA A 30 -6.89 14.73 -5.86
C ALA A 30 -7.01 15.59 -4.59
N ASP A 31 -8.00 16.49 -4.55
CA ASP A 31 -8.29 17.35 -3.39
C ASP A 31 -8.80 16.53 -2.20
N MET A 32 -9.64 15.51 -2.45
CA MET A 32 -10.10 14.60 -1.39
C MET A 32 -8.98 13.72 -0.84
N LEU A 33 -8.06 13.26 -1.70
CA LEU A 33 -6.86 12.53 -1.28
C LEU A 33 -5.96 13.43 -0.41
N GLU A 34 -5.69 14.66 -0.86
CA GLU A 34 -4.88 15.62 -0.11
C GLU A 34 -5.49 15.92 1.27
N TYR A 35 -6.79 16.21 1.32
CA TYR A 35 -7.50 16.42 2.60
C TYR A 35 -7.39 15.21 3.53
N THR A 36 -7.50 14.01 2.98
CA THR A 36 -7.36 12.76 3.73
C THR A 36 -5.96 12.64 4.35
N PHE A 37 -4.91 12.85 3.56
CA PHE A 37 -3.54 12.71 4.03
C PHE A 37 -3.08 13.85 4.95
N ASP A 38 -3.52 15.09 4.71
CA ASP A 38 -3.33 16.21 5.64
C ASP A 38 -3.97 15.91 7.00
N THR A 39 -5.15 15.28 6.99
CA THR A 39 -5.84 14.88 8.22
C THR A 39 -5.09 13.77 8.95
N ILE A 40 -4.60 12.77 8.21
CA ILE A 40 -3.81 11.67 8.78
C ILE A 40 -2.52 12.23 9.40
N GLU A 41 -1.75 12.99 8.65
CA GLU A 41 -0.49 13.59 9.08
C GLU A 41 -0.67 14.42 10.36
N LYS A 42 -1.75 15.20 10.43
CA LYS A 42 -2.02 16.07 11.58
C LYS A 42 -2.53 15.35 12.82
N ARG A 43 -3.25 14.23 12.68
CA ARG A 43 -4.07 13.68 13.77
C ARG A 43 -3.66 12.29 14.26
N PHE A 44 -3.06 11.48 13.39
CA PHE A 44 -2.73 10.10 13.70
C PHE A 44 -1.46 9.92 14.54
N PRO A 45 -0.38 10.69 14.29
CA PRO A 45 0.84 10.62 15.09
C PRO A 45 0.60 10.83 16.59
N ASP A 46 1.35 10.09 17.41
CA ASP A 46 1.33 10.18 18.88
C ASP A 46 2.74 10.05 19.46
N TYR A 47 3.74 10.54 18.72
CA TYR A 47 5.17 10.28 18.98
C TYR A 47 5.70 10.86 20.28
N GLU A 48 4.95 11.73 20.95
CA GLU A 48 5.27 12.20 22.30
C GLU A 48 4.98 11.13 23.36
N ASN A 49 4.06 10.20 23.08
CA ASN A 49 3.60 9.19 24.02
C ASN A 49 4.03 7.76 23.64
N CYS A 50 4.02 7.41 22.35
CA CYS A 50 4.44 6.09 21.88
C CYS A 50 4.86 6.09 20.39
N PRO A 51 5.50 5.03 19.89
CA PRO A 51 6.00 5.00 18.50
C PRO A 51 4.90 4.75 17.45
N PHE A 52 3.67 4.45 17.87
CA PHE A 52 2.59 4.04 16.98
C PHE A 52 1.51 5.11 16.84
N VAL A 53 0.89 5.17 15.66
CA VAL A 53 -0.30 6.00 15.45
C VAL A 53 -1.48 5.56 16.32
N ASN A 54 -2.43 6.49 16.52
CA ASN A 54 -3.73 6.19 17.09
C ASN A 54 -4.67 5.59 16.03
N GLU A 55 -5.47 4.60 16.42
CA GLU A 55 -6.41 3.90 15.54
C GLU A 55 -7.79 4.57 15.48
N LYS A 56 -8.18 5.25 16.56
CA LYS A 56 -9.55 5.72 16.79
C LYS A 56 -9.59 7.04 17.53
N PHE A 57 -10.61 7.82 17.22
CA PHE A 57 -10.81 9.15 17.76
C PHE A 57 -12.30 9.40 18.04
N PHE A 58 -12.55 10.25 19.03
CA PHE A 58 -13.82 10.93 19.17
C PHE A 58 -13.96 12.04 18.12
N GLU A 59 -15.14 12.64 18.04
CA GLU A 59 -15.45 13.73 17.11
C GLU A 59 -14.47 14.91 17.18
N ASP A 60 -13.98 15.22 18.39
CA ASP A 60 -13.03 16.30 18.70
C ASP A 60 -11.56 15.94 18.44
N TRP A 61 -11.28 14.78 17.84
CA TRP A 61 -9.94 14.22 17.63
C TRP A 61 -9.18 13.80 18.89
N SER A 62 -9.82 13.73 20.07
CA SER A 62 -9.21 13.04 21.21
C SER A 62 -9.16 11.52 20.94
N PRO A 63 -8.05 10.82 21.23
CA PRO A 63 -7.95 9.37 21.01
C PRO A 63 -9.01 8.57 21.79
N ASP A 64 -9.62 7.59 21.13
CA ASP A 64 -10.49 6.60 21.79
C ASP A 64 -9.72 5.28 21.99
N GLN A 65 -9.22 5.09 23.20
CA GLN A 65 -8.41 3.94 23.60
C GLN A 65 -9.23 2.84 24.28
N THR A 66 -10.57 2.91 24.23
CA THR A 66 -11.45 2.01 25.01
C THR A 66 -12.29 1.07 24.15
N TRP A 67 -12.23 1.22 22.83
CA TRP A 67 -13.15 0.54 21.93
C TRP A 67 -12.73 -0.90 21.60
N GLY A 68 -13.66 -1.83 21.79
CA GLY A 68 -13.62 -3.19 21.24
C GLY A 68 -12.34 -3.94 21.58
N TRP A 69 -11.77 -4.63 20.58
CA TRP A 69 -10.49 -5.32 20.73
C TRP A 69 -9.29 -4.37 20.54
N GLN A 70 -9.49 -3.23 19.86
CA GLN A 70 -8.40 -2.31 19.53
C GLN A 70 -7.87 -1.60 20.78
N GLN A 71 -8.72 -1.19 21.72
CA GLN A 71 -8.30 -0.57 23.00
C GLN A 71 -7.13 0.44 22.79
N ASN A 72 -6.09 0.43 23.62
CA ASN A 72 -4.83 1.16 23.40
C ASN A 72 -3.75 0.30 22.69
N ARG A 73 -4.11 -0.34 21.58
CA ARG A 73 -3.23 -1.26 20.84
C ARG A 73 -2.92 -0.74 19.45
N ALA A 74 -1.74 -1.09 18.97
CA ALA A 74 -1.24 -0.70 17.66
C ALA A 74 -1.40 -1.84 16.67
N VAL A 75 -2.00 -1.52 15.52
CA VAL A 75 -1.92 -2.37 14.33
C VAL A 75 -0.66 -1.96 13.57
N VAL A 76 0.37 -2.79 13.60
CA VAL A 76 1.70 -2.43 13.09
C VAL A 76 1.64 -2.03 11.61
N GLY A 77 0.90 -2.81 10.82
CA GLY A 77 0.71 -2.60 9.39
C GLY A 77 0.00 -1.29 9.04
N HIS A 78 -0.81 -0.70 9.92
CA HIS A 78 -1.43 0.61 9.64
C HIS A 78 -0.41 1.75 9.63
N ASN A 79 0.63 1.67 10.46
CA ASN A 79 1.74 2.63 10.40
C ASN A 79 2.42 2.54 9.03
N MET A 80 2.80 1.33 8.60
CA MET A 80 3.39 1.12 7.27
C MET A 80 2.43 1.58 6.16
N LYS A 81 1.12 1.31 6.30
CA LYS A 81 0.07 1.74 5.37
C LYS A 81 0.09 3.26 5.17
N ILE A 82 0.17 4.01 6.26
CA ILE A 82 0.29 5.48 6.21
C ILE A 82 1.54 5.89 5.42
N ALA A 83 2.71 5.34 5.75
CA ALA A 83 3.97 5.73 5.12
C ALA A 83 3.93 5.62 3.59
N TRP A 84 3.49 4.48 3.05
CA TRP A 84 3.51 4.26 1.59
C TRP A 84 2.44 5.05 0.85
N ASN A 85 1.30 5.28 1.51
CA ASN A 85 0.24 6.13 0.98
C ASN A 85 0.64 7.61 0.95
N LEU A 86 1.37 8.09 1.96
CA LEU A 86 1.94 9.44 1.95
C LEU A 86 2.92 9.62 0.79
N MET A 87 3.74 8.61 0.48
CA MET A 87 4.65 8.68 -0.67
C MET A 87 3.92 8.72 -2.02
N ARG A 88 2.80 8.01 -2.16
CA ARG A 88 1.91 8.15 -3.32
C ARG A 88 1.34 9.56 -3.39
N MET A 89 0.81 10.08 -2.29
CA MET A 89 0.27 11.44 -2.27
C MET A 89 1.35 12.49 -2.58
N ASN A 90 2.56 12.32 -2.06
CA ASN A 90 3.69 13.21 -2.33
C ASN A 90 4.06 13.23 -3.83
N SER A 91 3.88 12.10 -4.51
CA SER A 91 4.08 12.01 -5.97
C SER A 91 2.99 12.76 -6.76
N LEU A 92 1.80 12.95 -6.18
CA LEU A 92 0.71 13.72 -6.78
C LEU A 92 0.76 15.21 -6.41
N LYS A 93 0.80 15.52 -5.11
CA LYS A 93 0.96 16.88 -4.57
C LYS A 93 2.03 16.83 -3.48
N ALA A 94 3.24 17.24 -3.84
CA ALA A 94 4.39 17.15 -2.97
C ALA A 94 4.27 18.05 -1.73
N LYS A 95 4.60 17.49 -0.56
CA LYS A 95 4.78 18.21 0.71
C LYS A 95 5.91 17.57 1.48
N ASP A 96 6.86 18.38 1.93
CA ASP A 96 7.99 17.89 2.75
C ASP A 96 7.49 17.14 3.99
N SER A 97 6.38 17.60 4.58
CA SER A 97 5.75 16.98 5.74
C SER A 97 5.27 15.54 5.50
N TYR A 98 4.85 15.20 4.28
CA TYR A 98 4.49 13.83 3.92
C TYR A 98 5.72 12.91 3.90
N VAL A 99 6.82 13.40 3.31
CA VAL A 99 8.09 12.66 3.26
C VAL A 99 8.64 12.48 4.68
N ASP A 100 8.65 13.54 5.48
CA ASP A 100 9.14 13.52 6.86
C ASP A 100 8.39 12.50 7.71
N LEU A 101 7.04 12.48 7.64
CA LEU A 101 6.25 11.53 8.38
C LEU A 101 6.43 10.09 7.86
N ALA A 102 6.47 9.90 6.54
CA ALA A 102 6.69 8.57 5.96
C ALA A 102 8.04 7.98 6.38
N LYS A 103 9.11 8.79 6.35
CA LYS A 103 10.44 8.41 6.84
C LYS A 103 10.43 8.12 8.33
N LYS A 104 9.84 9.01 9.14
CA LYS A 104 9.75 8.80 10.59
C LYS A 104 9.09 7.47 10.94
N ILE A 105 8.01 7.10 10.25
CA ILE A 105 7.38 5.79 10.40
C ILE A 105 8.36 4.68 10.00
N ALA A 106 8.91 4.76 8.79
CA ALA A 106 9.79 3.73 8.23
C ALA A 106 11.05 3.48 9.09
N ASP A 107 11.57 4.51 9.74
CA ASP A 107 12.77 4.41 10.56
C ASP A 107 12.48 3.82 11.95
N ILE A 108 11.31 4.11 12.53
CA ILE A 108 10.93 3.65 13.87
C ILE A 108 10.38 2.22 13.84
N MET A 109 9.54 1.90 12.86
CA MET A 109 8.75 0.67 12.84
C MET A 109 9.58 -0.63 12.91
N PRO A 110 10.77 -0.76 12.29
CA PRO A 110 11.58 -1.97 12.41
C PRO A 110 11.89 -2.36 13.86
N ALA A 111 12.20 -1.39 14.71
CA ALA A 111 12.61 -1.66 16.09
C ALA A 111 11.44 -2.12 16.99
N VAL A 112 10.22 -1.70 16.67
CA VAL A 112 9.05 -1.87 17.56
C VAL A 112 7.95 -2.76 16.99
N GLY A 113 7.95 -3.00 15.68
CA GLY A 113 6.88 -3.69 14.97
C GLY A 113 7.30 -4.94 14.19
N SER A 114 8.60 -5.16 13.94
CA SER A 114 9.07 -6.36 13.24
C SER A 114 9.91 -7.29 14.09
N ASP A 115 9.94 -8.55 13.66
CA ASP A 115 10.78 -9.58 14.24
C ASP A 115 12.18 -9.46 13.64
N GLN A 116 13.06 -8.73 14.33
CA GLN A 116 14.44 -8.48 13.91
C GLN A 116 15.31 -9.76 13.87
N GLN A 117 14.83 -10.88 14.42
CA GLN A 117 15.55 -12.15 14.43
C GLN A 117 15.10 -13.09 13.30
N ARG A 118 13.79 -13.21 13.07
CA ARG A 118 13.21 -14.18 12.12
C ARG A 118 12.58 -13.54 10.89
N GLY A 119 12.55 -12.21 10.81
CA GLY A 119 11.90 -11.44 9.76
C GLY A 119 10.38 -11.38 9.90
N GLY A 120 9.76 -10.52 9.12
CA GLY A 120 8.31 -10.29 9.13
C GLY A 120 7.84 -9.38 10.26
N TRP A 121 6.56 -9.00 10.20
CA TRP A 121 5.95 -7.93 10.99
C TRP A 121 4.85 -8.47 11.87
N TYR A 122 4.91 -8.15 13.16
CA TYR A 122 3.92 -8.63 14.14
C TYR A 122 2.54 -8.04 13.89
N ASP A 123 1.53 -8.76 14.35
CA ASP A 123 0.14 -8.38 14.06
C ASP A 123 -0.30 -7.14 14.85
N VAL A 124 -0.48 -7.30 16.17
CA VAL A 124 -0.89 -6.21 17.05
C VAL A 124 -0.13 -6.27 18.37
N VAL A 125 0.31 -5.10 18.82
CA VAL A 125 1.06 -4.91 20.07
C VAL A 125 0.38 -3.86 20.95
N GLU A 126 0.62 -3.92 22.25
CA GLU A 126 0.21 -2.87 23.19
C GLU A 126 0.98 -1.57 22.89
N ARG A 127 0.29 -0.42 22.81
CA ARG A 127 0.94 0.87 22.49
C ARG A 127 1.81 1.39 23.61
N ALA A 128 1.34 1.23 24.84
CA ALA A 128 2.09 1.67 26.02
C ALA A 128 3.05 0.57 26.47
N LEU A 129 4.20 0.99 26.99
CA LEU A 129 5.07 0.13 27.77
C LEU A 129 4.58 0.12 29.23
N GLY A 130 4.61 -1.04 29.87
CA GLY A 130 4.47 -1.11 31.33
C GLY A 130 5.68 -0.52 32.05
N GLU A 131 5.57 -0.39 33.37
CA GLU A 131 6.70 -0.01 34.22
C GLU A 131 7.88 -0.97 34.01
N ASP A 132 9.08 -0.41 33.76
CA ASP A 132 10.32 -1.13 33.43
C ASP A 132 10.31 -2.00 32.15
N GLU A 133 9.23 -1.97 31.36
CA GLU A 133 9.18 -2.72 30.11
C GLU A 133 9.98 -2.02 29.00
N LYS A 134 10.73 -2.82 28.23
CA LYS A 134 11.53 -2.34 27.08
C LYS A 134 10.96 -2.73 25.73
N ILE A 135 9.91 -3.56 25.73
CA ILE A 135 9.33 -4.16 24.53
C ILE A 135 7.80 -4.11 24.66
N HIS A 136 7.13 -3.68 23.60
CA HIS A 136 5.68 -3.69 23.50
C HIS A 136 5.14 -5.12 23.49
N ARG A 137 4.16 -5.41 24.35
CA ARG A 137 3.62 -6.77 24.50
C ARG A 137 2.74 -7.15 23.31
N PHE A 138 2.79 -8.40 22.89
CA PHE A 138 1.84 -8.92 21.90
C PHE A 138 0.44 -8.96 22.50
N VAL A 139 -0.56 -8.52 21.73
CA VAL A 139 -1.96 -8.54 22.17
C VAL A 139 -2.55 -9.93 22.18
N TRP A 140 -2.18 -10.75 21.19
CA TRP A 140 -2.64 -12.14 21.07
C TRP A 140 -1.47 -13.09 21.24
N HIS A 141 -0.76 -13.35 20.15
CA HIS A 141 0.42 -14.18 20.05
C HIS A 141 1.39 -13.50 19.08
N ASP A 142 2.58 -14.07 18.93
CA ASP A 142 3.65 -13.60 18.04
C ASP A 142 3.35 -13.77 16.54
N ARG A 143 2.06 -13.82 16.17
CA ARG A 143 1.63 -13.96 14.78
C ARG A 143 1.95 -12.75 13.94
N LYS A 144 2.00 -13.05 12.65
CA LYS A 144 2.24 -12.12 11.56
C LYS A 144 1.08 -12.31 10.58
N ALA A 145 0.37 -11.24 10.28
CA ALA A 145 -0.77 -11.26 9.37
C ALA A 145 -0.34 -10.94 7.94
N TRP A 146 -0.95 -11.64 6.98
CA TRP A 146 -0.61 -11.58 5.55
C TRP A 146 -0.67 -10.16 4.99
N TRP A 147 -1.76 -9.44 5.27
CA TRP A 147 -2.01 -8.09 4.76
C TRP A 147 -1.04 -7.05 5.36
N GLN A 148 -0.53 -7.27 6.57
CA GLN A 148 0.44 -6.36 7.19
C GLN A 148 1.83 -6.51 6.61
N GLN A 149 2.18 -7.75 6.19
CA GLN A 149 3.42 -7.96 5.47
C GLN A 149 3.39 -7.19 4.15
N GLU A 150 2.28 -7.23 3.42
CA GLU A 150 2.10 -6.41 2.21
C GLU A 150 2.33 -4.93 2.50
N GLN A 151 1.73 -4.36 3.55
CA GLN A 151 1.90 -2.94 3.85
C GLN A 151 3.37 -2.58 4.04
N SER A 152 4.14 -3.44 4.70
CA SER A 152 5.59 -3.24 4.86
C SER A 152 6.35 -3.36 3.54
N ILE A 153 6.03 -4.35 2.70
CA ILE A 153 6.70 -4.57 1.40
C ILE A 153 6.47 -3.35 0.50
N LEU A 154 5.23 -2.92 0.36
CA LEU A 154 4.87 -1.78 -0.48
C LEU A 154 5.49 -0.48 0.03
N ALA A 155 5.48 -0.27 1.35
CA ALA A 155 6.12 0.90 1.95
C ALA A 155 7.60 1.01 1.68
N TYR A 156 8.35 -0.05 1.96
CA TYR A 156 9.79 0.03 1.77
C TYR A 156 10.19 0.05 0.29
N TYR A 157 9.45 -0.60 -0.61
CA TYR A 157 9.74 -0.49 -2.04
C TYR A 157 9.45 0.90 -2.62
N ILE A 158 8.33 1.53 -2.26
CA ILE A 158 8.07 2.90 -2.75
C ILE A 158 9.05 3.91 -2.13
N LEU A 159 9.35 3.79 -0.82
CA LEU A 159 10.36 4.64 -0.18
C LEU A 159 11.74 4.47 -0.82
N ALA A 160 12.18 3.23 -1.05
CA ALA A 160 13.45 2.95 -1.73
C ALA A 160 13.46 3.52 -3.16
N GLY A 161 12.38 3.35 -3.91
CA GLY A 161 12.26 3.80 -5.29
C GLY A 161 12.20 5.32 -5.45
N VAL A 162 11.56 6.03 -4.50
CA VAL A 162 11.39 7.49 -4.54
C VAL A 162 12.56 8.23 -3.90
N LEU A 163 13.09 7.73 -2.77
CA LEU A 163 14.13 8.42 -2.01
C LEU A 163 15.54 7.90 -2.32
N GLY A 164 15.67 6.73 -2.95
CA GLY A 164 16.98 6.14 -3.30
C GLY A 164 17.78 5.64 -2.11
N GLU A 165 17.18 5.49 -0.93
CA GLU A 165 17.88 5.06 0.29
C GLU A 165 18.11 3.53 0.31
N PRO A 166 19.37 3.05 0.36
CA PRO A 166 19.67 1.62 0.29
C PRO A 166 19.08 0.79 1.44
N GLU A 167 18.90 1.41 2.60
CA GLU A 167 18.37 0.75 3.79
C GLU A 167 16.90 0.37 3.62
N TYR A 168 16.08 1.27 3.03
CA TYR A 168 14.70 0.93 2.68
C TYR A 168 14.65 -0.20 1.66
N HIS A 169 15.57 -0.25 0.70
CA HIS A 169 15.63 -1.38 -0.24
C HIS A 169 15.96 -2.70 0.48
N ARG A 170 16.90 -2.70 1.45
CA ARG A 170 17.20 -3.87 2.28
C ARG A 170 15.96 -4.35 3.04
N LEU A 171 15.26 -3.43 3.73
CA LEU A 171 14.04 -3.74 4.48
C LEU A 171 12.91 -4.26 3.59
N ALA A 172 12.74 -3.71 2.38
CA ALA A 172 11.77 -4.21 1.40
C ALA A 172 12.05 -5.66 1.01
N ARG A 173 13.32 -5.98 0.75
CA ARG A 173 13.75 -7.34 0.37
C ARG A 173 13.57 -8.34 1.51
N GLU A 174 13.84 -7.93 2.75
CA GLU A 174 13.64 -8.79 3.93
C GLU A 174 12.16 -9.07 4.18
N ALA A 175 11.30 -8.05 4.10
CA ALA A 175 9.86 -8.23 4.22
C ALA A 175 9.31 -9.14 3.11
N ALA A 176 9.75 -8.94 1.87
CA ALA A 176 9.36 -9.76 0.72
C ALA A 176 9.88 -11.21 0.87
N ALA A 177 11.11 -11.41 1.33
CA ALA A 177 11.68 -12.74 1.56
C ALA A 177 10.88 -13.52 2.61
N PHE A 178 10.50 -12.87 3.72
CA PHE A 178 9.65 -13.49 4.74
C PHE A 178 8.29 -13.90 4.17
N TYR A 179 7.64 -13.01 3.40
CA TYR A 179 6.34 -13.30 2.81
C TYR A 179 6.39 -14.51 1.86
N ASN A 180 7.35 -14.52 0.94
CA ASN A 180 7.50 -15.59 -0.04
C ASN A 180 7.87 -16.93 0.61
N ALA A 181 8.61 -16.93 1.73
CA ALA A 181 9.00 -18.14 2.42
C ALA A 181 7.86 -18.79 3.21
N TRP A 182 6.94 -17.99 3.78
CA TRP A 182 6.04 -18.50 4.82
C TRP A 182 4.55 -18.33 4.54
N PHE A 183 4.13 -17.36 3.72
CA PHE A 183 2.71 -17.10 3.51
C PHE A 183 2.10 -17.83 2.33
N LEU A 184 2.89 -18.15 1.31
CA LEU A 184 2.38 -18.81 0.10
C LEU A 184 2.08 -20.28 0.41
N ASP A 185 0.83 -20.70 0.21
CA ASP A 185 0.49 -22.11 0.27
C ASP A 185 0.67 -22.71 -1.13
N THR A 186 1.81 -23.37 -1.32
CA THR A 186 2.20 -23.94 -2.62
C THR A 186 1.48 -25.25 -2.95
N GLU A 187 0.80 -25.87 -1.99
CA GLU A 187 0.08 -27.14 -2.18
C GLU A 187 -1.37 -26.88 -2.60
N ASP A 188 -2.07 -26.04 -1.82
CA ASP A 188 -3.50 -25.79 -2.00
C ASP A 188 -3.79 -24.42 -2.67
N GLY A 189 -2.75 -23.63 -2.95
CA GLY A 189 -2.84 -22.29 -3.55
C GLY A 189 -3.33 -21.21 -2.58
N GLY A 190 -3.12 -19.94 -2.93
CA GLY A 190 -3.48 -18.81 -2.06
C GLY A 190 -2.46 -18.53 -0.96
N VAL A 191 -2.88 -17.81 0.08
CA VAL A 191 -1.99 -17.40 1.18
C VAL A 191 -2.61 -17.72 2.54
N TYR A 192 -1.78 -18.05 3.53
CA TYR A 192 -2.23 -18.25 4.90
C TYR A 192 -2.70 -16.92 5.50
N PHE A 193 -3.74 -16.96 6.33
CA PHE A 193 -4.24 -15.75 7.01
C PHE A 193 -3.20 -15.20 8.01
N ASN A 194 -2.63 -16.09 8.82
CA ASN A 194 -1.58 -15.78 9.77
C ASN A 194 -0.51 -16.88 9.77
N VAL A 195 0.73 -16.49 10.07
CA VAL A 195 1.81 -17.40 10.46
C VAL A 195 2.31 -17.01 11.85
N LEU A 196 2.83 -17.99 12.61
CA LEU A 196 3.56 -17.73 13.85
C LEU A 196 4.92 -17.10 13.57
N ALA A 197 5.62 -16.62 14.61
CA ALA A 197 6.90 -15.95 14.40
C ALA A 197 7.96 -16.81 13.68
N ASN A 198 7.87 -18.14 13.82
CA ASN A 198 8.73 -19.11 13.16
C ASN A 198 8.26 -19.53 11.75
N GLY A 199 7.19 -18.93 11.22
CA GLY A 199 6.67 -19.19 9.89
C GLY A 199 5.67 -20.35 9.80
N ILE A 200 5.38 -21.06 10.90
CA ILE A 200 4.35 -22.11 10.90
C ILE A 200 2.96 -21.48 10.69
N PRO A 201 2.14 -21.98 9.75
CA PRO A 201 0.78 -21.50 9.56
C PRO A 201 -0.06 -21.60 10.84
N PHE A 202 -0.73 -20.52 11.21
CA PHE A 202 -1.56 -20.48 12.40
C PHE A 202 -3.00 -20.90 12.07
N LEU A 203 -3.30 -22.19 12.19
CA LEU A 203 -4.57 -22.79 11.72
C LEU A 203 -5.57 -23.07 12.85
N ALA A 204 -5.71 -22.15 13.80
CA ALA A 204 -6.44 -22.39 15.05
C ALA A 204 -7.95 -22.69 14.86
N SER A 205 -8.69 -21.88 14.09
CA SER A 205 -10.07 -22.13 13.66
C SER A 205 -10.62 -20.98 12.79
N GLY A 206 -11.77 -21.19 12.13
CA GLY A 206 -12.49 -20.13 11.41
C GLY A 206 -11.65 -19.48 10.31
N ASN A 207 -11.61 -18.14 10.30
CA ASN A 207 -10.84 -17.35 9.33
C ASN A 207 -9.35 -17.71 9.31
N GLU A 208 -8.78 -18.14 10.44
CA GLU A 208 -7.36 -18.50 10.56
C GLU A 208 -7.01 -19.77 9.74
N ARG A 209 -7.99 -20.67 9.55
CA ARG A 209 -7.82 -21.85 8.69
C ARG A 209 -8.25 -21.59 7.24
N GLY A 210 -9.13 -20.62 7.03
CA GLY A 210 -9.63 -20.25 5.71
C GLY A 210 -8.61 -19.44 4.92
N LYS A 211 -8.69 -19.53 3.59
CA LYS A 211 -7.97 -18.65 2.65
C LYS A 211 -8.86 -17.56 2.06
N GLY A 212 -10.04 -17.42 2.63
CA GLY A 212 -11.05 -16.45 2.27
C GLY A 212 -12.05 -16.30 3.40
N SER A 213 -12.51 -15.07 3.63
CA SER A 213 -13.49 -14.73 4.65
C SER A 213 -14.16 -13.40 4.31
N HIS A 214 -15.04 -12.91 5.19
CA HIS A 214 -15.61 -11.56 5.04
C HIS A 214 -14.54 -10.45 5.06
N SER A 215 -13.32 -10.71 5.56
CA SER A 215 -12.22 -9.76 5.64
C SER A 215 -10.97 -10.19 4.87
N MET A 216 -11.04 -11.30 4.12
CA MET A 216 -9.93 -11.80 3.30
C MET A 216 -10.47 -12.26 1.96
N SER A 217 -9.99 -11.61 0.90
CA SER A 217 -10.23 -11.97 -0.49
C SER A 217 -8.93 -11.76 -1.28
N GLY A 218 -9.01 -11.75 -2.61
CA GLY A 218 -7.84 -11.51 -3.45
C GLY A 218 -7.31 -10.07 -3.46
N TYR A 219 -7.95 -9.10 -2.79
CA TYR A 219 -7.59 -7.67 -2.86
C TYR A 219 -6.11 -7.44 -2.54
N HIS A 220 -5.71 -7.72 -1.31
CA HIS A 220 -4.37 -7.49 -0.77
C HIS A 220 -3.29 -8.31 -1.51
N SER A 221 -3.55 -9.59 -1.81
CA SER A 221 -2.59 -10.41 -2.56
C SER A 221 -2.40 -9.93 -3.99
N THR A 222 -3.46 -9.48 -4.66
CA THR A 222 -3.37 -8.98 -6.04
C THR A 222 -2.72 -7.59 -6.07
N GLU A 223 -3.09 -6.71 -5.14
CA GLU A 223 -2.48 -5.39 -4.97
C GLU A 223 -0.99 -5.51 -4.67
N LEU A 224 -0.61 -6.41 -3.74
CA LEU A 224 0.79 -6.71 -3.43
C LEU A 224 1.56 -7.11 -4.68
N CYS A 225 1.09 -8.12 -5.42
CA CYS A 225 1.78 -8.62 -6.61
C CYS A 225 1.93 -7.52 -7.68
N PHE A 226 0.86 -6.77 -7.93
CA PHE A 226 0.85 -5.71 -8.94
C PHE A 226 1.77 -4.54 -8.54
N LEU A 227 1.57 -3.96 -7.36
CA LEU A 227 2.33 -2.79 -6.92
C LEU A 227 3.78 -3.12 -6.56
N ALA A 228 4.07 -4.28 -5.98
CA ALA A 228 5.47 -4.68 -5.76
C ALA A 228 6.21 -4.83 -7.10
N ALA A 229 5.58 -5.41 -8.14
CA ALA A 229 6.16 -5.47 -9.47
C ALA A 229 6.38 -4.07 -10.08
N VAL A 230 5.39 -3.18 -9.96
CA VAL A 230 5.48 -1.77 -10.40
C VAL A 230 6.66 -1.07 -9.73
N TYR A 231 6.76 -1.10 -8.41
CA TYR A 231 7.82 -0.39 -7.69
C TYR A 231 9.20 -1.02 -7.92
N THR A 232 9.30 -2.35 -7.87
CA THR A 232 10.59 -3.03 -8.07
C THR A 232 11.11 -2.84 -9.49
N ASN A 233 10.28 -3.02 -10.51
CA ASN A 233 10.75 -2.89 -11.89
C ASN A 233 10.91 -1.42 -12.28
N LEU A 234 9.89 -0.59 -12.10
CA LEU A 234 9.92 0.77 -12.66
C LEU A 234 10.74 1.75 -11.81
N LEU A 235 10.68 1.67 -10.47
CA LEU A 235 11.38 2.62 -9.61
C LEU A 235 12.78 2.13 -9.21
N VAL A 236 12.91 0.88 -8.78
CA VAL A 236 14.16 0.37 -8.18
C VAL A 236 15.12 -0.18 -9.24
N ASN A 237 14.70 -1.17 -10.03
CA ASN A 237 15.57 -1.90 -10.96
C ASN A 237 15.67 -1.24 -12.34
N LYS A 238 14.83 -0.23 -12.61
CA LYS A 238 14.75 0.47 -13.90
C LYS A 238 14.55 -0.49 -15.08
N GLN A 239 13.57 -1.38 -14.96
CA GLN A 239 13.15 -2.35 -15.96
C GLN A 239 11.78 -1.99 -16.56
N PRO A 240 11.62 -2.02 -17.90
CA PRO A 240 10.33 -1.84 -18.55
C PRO A 240 9.28 -2.89 -18.15
N MET A 241 8.00 -2.53 -18.26
CA MET A 241 6.86 -3.43 -18.01
C MET A 241 5.76 -3.25 -19.05
N ASP A 242 5.11 -4.36 -19.41
CA ASP A 242 3.95 -4.36 -20.30
C ASP A 242 2.64 -4.38 -19.49
N PHE A 243 1.74 -3.45 -19.82
CA PHE A 243 0.40 -3.36 -19.26
C PHE A 243 -0.65 -3.63 -20.34
N TYR A 244 -1.72 -4.33 -19.97
CA TYR A 244 -2.73 -4.81 -20.89
C TYR A 244 -4.11 -4.30 -20.49
N PHE A 245 -4.81 -3.71 -21.45
CA PHE A 245 -6.14 -3.12 -21.26
C PHE A 245 -7.11 -3.65 -22.31
N LYS A 246 -8.40 -3.69 -21.96
CA LYS A 246 -9.49 -4.05 -22.88
C LYS A 246 -10.69 -3.12 -22.67
N PRO A 247 -10.56 -1.83 -23.03
CA PRO A 247 -11.54 -0.81 -22.73
C PRO A 247 -12.89 -1.05 -23.43
N ILE A 248 -13.96 -0.50 -22.85
CA ILE A 248 -15.28 -0.46 -23.49
C ILE A 248 -15.29 0.72 -24.48
N PRO A 249 -15.75 0.52 -25.74
CA PRO A 249 -16.00 1.61 -26.69
C PRO A 249 -16.81 2.75 -26.08
N GLY A 250 -16.32 3.98 -26.20
CA GLY A 250 -16.96 5.16 -25.60
C GLY A 250 -16.99 5.16 -24.06
N GLY A 251 -16.23 4.28 -23.40
CA GLY A 251 -16.19 4.15 -21.95
C GLY A 251 -15.40 5.24 -21.23
N PHE A 252 -14.65 6.06 -21.96
CA PHE A 252 -13.86 7.16 -21.42
C PHE A 252 -14.25 8.49 -22.08
N PRO A 253 -14.30 9.60 -21.32
CA PRO A 253 -14.36 10.93 -21.90
C PRO A 253 -13.26 11.12 -22.94
N ASP A 254 -13.64 11.64 -24.10
CA ASP A 254 -12.77 11.87 -25.24
C ASP A 254 -11.98 10.62 -25.70
N ASN A 255 -12.43 9.40 -25.38
CA ASN A 255 -11.70 8.16 -25.68
C ASN A 255 -10.25 8.16 -25.15
N ILE A 256 -9.96 8.85 -24.04
CA ILE A 256 -8.62 8.88 -23.45
C ILE A 256 -8.48 7.77 -22.41
N LEU A 257 -7.64 6.78 -22.69
CA LEU A 257 -7.23 5.75 -21.75
C LEU A 257 -6.00 6.23 -20.97
N ARG A 258 -6.13 6.38 -19.66
CA ARG A 258 -5.01 6.64 -18.75
C ARG A 258 -4.37 5.32 -18.36
N VAL A 259 -3.04 5.25 -18.44
CA VAL A 259 -2.31 3.98 -18.33
C VAL A 259 -1.26 3.99 -17.23
N SER A 260 -1.20 5.05 -16.40
CA SER A 260 -0.33 5.06 -15.24
C SER A 260 -0.68 3.90 -14.30
N PRO A 261 0.30 3.05 -13.91
CA PRO A 261 0.02 1.88 -13.10
C PRO A 261 -0.22 2.21 -11.63
N ASP A 262 0.31 3.34 -11.15
CA ASP A 262 0.06 3.90 -9.83
C ASP A 262 0.42 5.40 -9.83
N ILE A 263 0.27 6.08 -8.70
CA ILE A 263 0.77 7.45 -8.49
C ILE A 263 2.28 7.40 -8.23
N LEU A 264 3.08 7.45 -9.29
CA LEU A 264 4.55 7.46 -9.24
C LEU A 264 5.10 8.89 -9.37
N PRO A 265 6.37 9.17 -8.98
CA PRO A 265 6.95 10.50 -9.09
C PRO A 265 6.84 11.06 -10.52
N PRO A 266 6.47 12.33 -10.70
CA PRO A 266 6.34 12.91 -12.02
C PRO A 266 7.64 12.77 -12.83
N GLY A 267 7.50 12.25 -14.05
CA GLY A 267 8.63 12.03 -14.94
C GLY A 267 9.54 10.86 -14.55
N SER A 268 9.14 9.94 -13.66
CA SER A 268 9.91 8.70 -13.36
C SER A 268 9.70 7.56 -14.35
N ILE A 269 8.62 7.64 -15.14
CA ILE A 269 8.23 6.67 -16.16
C ILE A 269 7.59 7.39 -17.35
N LYS A 270 7.56 6.72 -18.50
CA LYS A 270 6.83 7.17 -19.70
C LYS A 270 6.37 5.98 -20.54
N ILE A 271 5.48 6.21 -21.50
CA ILE A 271 5.14 5.19 -22.50
C ILE A 271 6.32 5.02 -23.47
N GLY A 272 6.83 3.80 -23.59
CA GLY A 272 7.83 3.41 -24.59
C GLY A 272 7.19 3.02 -25.92
N SER A 273 6.10 2.25 -25.89
CA SER A 273 5.35 1.86 -27.09
C SER A 273 3.91 1.44 -26.77
N VAL A 274 3.04 1.48 -27.78
CA VAL A 274 1.66 1.02 -27.70
C VAL A 274 1.36 0.09 -28.87
N GLU A 275 0.64 -0.99 -28.61
CA GLU A 275 0.02 -1.84 -29.62
C GLU A 275 -1.50 -1.87 -29.42
N ILE A 276 -2.25 -1.80 -30.51
CA ILE A 276 -3.70 -2.06 -30.53
C ILE A 276 -3.97 -3.28 -31.41
N ASP A 277 -4.57 -4.31 -30.82
CA ASP A 277 -4.81 -5.62 -31.44
C ASP A 277 -3.55 -6.23 -32.10
N GLY A 278 -2.39 -6.03 -31.45
CA GLY A 278 -1.09 -6.54 -31.88
C GLY A 278 -0.39 -5.70 -32.97
N ASN A 279 -0.96 -4.57 -33.37
CA ASN A 279 -0.36 -3.66 -34.34
C ASN A 279 0.20 -2.42 -33.64
N PRO A 280 1.38 -1.90 -34.04
CA PRO A 280 1.93 -0.66 -33.50
C PRO A 280 0.93 0.50 -33.61
N TYR A 281 0.85 1.31 -32.56
CA TYR A 281 -0.04 2.45 -32.45
C TYR A 281 0.72 3.69 -31.96
N SER A 282 0.33 4.87 -32.43
CA SER A 282 1.12 6.10 -32.23
C SER A 282 0.35 7.28 -31.64
N ASP A 283 -0.98 7.20 -31.50
CA ASP A 283 -1.79 8.28 -30.90
C ASP A 283 -1.80 8.16 -29.37
N PHE A 284 -0.67 8.50 -28.76
CA PHE A 284 -0.49 8.50 -27.31
C PHE A 284 0.42 9.65 -26.86
N ASP A 285 0.23 10.12 -25.63
CA ASP A 285 1.10 11.08 -24.96
C ASP A 285 2.00 10.32 -23.98
N ALA A 286 3.29 10.23 -24.32
CA ALA A 286 4.24 9.40 -23.59
C ALA A 286 4.49 9.88 -22.17
N GLU A 287 4.59 11.19 -21.98
CA GLU A 287 4.90 11.81 -20.68
C GLU A 287 3.65 11.91 -19.80
N LYS A 288 2.47 12.12 -20.40
CA LYS A 288 1.20 12.12 -19.65
C LYS A 288 0.61 10.73 -19.42
N LEU A 289 1.28 9.66 -19.88
CA LEU A 289 0.82 8.29 -19.71
C LEU A 289 -0.64 8.10 -20.18
N SER A 290 -0.96 8.60 -21.38
CA SER A 290 -2.31 8.52 -21.93
C SER A 290 -2.31 8.03 -23.38
N VAL A 291 -3.30 7.22 -23.74
CA VAL A 291 -3.50 6.68 -25.08
C VAL A 291 -4.86 7.17 -25.59
N LYS A 292 -4.88 7.83 -26.75
CA LYS A 292 -6.13 8.16 -27.43
C LYS A 292 -6.63 6.89 -28.11
N LEU A 293 -7.75 6.35 -27.67
CA LEU A 293 -8.31 5.15 -28.27
C LEU A 293 -8.92 5.47 -29.64
N PRO A 294 -8.83 4.54 -30.62
CA PRO A 294 -9.49 4.70 -31.90
C PRO A 294 -11.01 4.74 -31.72
N ASP A 295 -11.69 5.46 -32.62
CA ASP A 295 -13.14 5.46 -32.67
C ASP A 295 -13.64 4.15 -33.29
N THR A 296 -14.09 3.23 -32.44
CA THR A 296 -14.52 1.88 -32.81
C THR A 296 -15.77 1.49 -32.03
N LYS A 297 -16.55 0.55 -32.56
CA LYS A 297 -17.71 -0.05 -31.89
C LYS A 297 -17.37 -1.33 -31.12
N GLU A 298 -16.18 -1.88 -31.35
CA GLU A 298 -15.72 -3.13 -30.76
C GLU A 298 -14.62 -2.90 -29.72
N ARG A 299 -14.54 -3.77 -28.70
CA ARG A 299 -13.45 -3.70 -27.73
C ARG A 299 -12.12 -4.06 -28.39
N VAL A 300 -11.12 -3.21 -28.23
CA VAL A 300 -9.75 -3.47 -28.68
C VAL A 300 -8.86 -3.95 -27.53
N LYS A 301 -7.85 -4.74 -27.83
CA LYS A 301 -6.77 -5.07 -26.88
C LYS A 301 -5.69 -4.00 -27.00
N VAL A 302 -5.42 -3.30 -25.90
CA VAL A 302 -4.35 -2.31 -25.84
C VAL A 302 -3.22 -2.90 -25.01
N LYS A 303 -2.02 -2.97 -25.58
CA LYS A 303 -0.79 -3.28 -24.85
C LYS A 303 0.04 -2.00 -24.79
N VAL A 304 0.48 -1.63 -23.61
CA VAL A 304 1.34 -0.45 -23.38
C VAL A 304 2.62 -0.91 -22.71
N ASN A 305 3.75 -0.66 -23.36
CA ASN A 305 5.05 -0.78 -22.73
C ASN A 305 5.37 0.52 -21.99
N ILE A 306 5.55 0.43 -20.67
CA ILE A 306 5.98 1.54 -19.84
C ILE A 306 7.46 1.34 -19.53
N VAL A 307 8.24 2.40 -19.74
CA VAL A 307 9.68 2.43 -19.51
C VAL A 307 10.02 3.43 -18.40
N PRO A 308 10.98 3.12 -17.52
CA PRO A 308 11.59 4.12 -16.65
C PRO A 308 12.31 5.20 -17.47
N THR A 309 12.43 6.39 -16.89
CA THR A 309 13.16 7.54 -17.46
C THR A 309 14.55 7.71 -16.84
#